data_AF-A0A917Z727-F1
#
_entry.id   AF-A0A917Z727-F1
#
_cell.length_a   1.000
_cell.length_b   1.000
_cell.length_c   1.000
_cell.angle_alpha   90.00
_cell.angle_beta   90.00
_cell.angle_gamma   90.00
#
_symmetry.space_group_name_H-M   'P 1'
#
loop_
_entity.id
_entity.type
_entity.pdbx_description
1 polymer ?
#
loop_
_entity_poly.entity_id
_entity_poly.type
_entity_poly.pdbx_seq_one_letter_code
_entity_poly.pdbx_strand_id
1 'polypeptide(L)'
;MTQMPELVAILHSLVGLAAVFVGYANALDHGTAISGVEKTIHDVETYIGILIGAITFTGSVAAYLKLSAKISGKPLQLPGLHLFNAGLGVLAVIFGILFVQGSAGGGMGWLVLMTLIALVFGVHMAVAIGCADMPVAVSMLNSYSGWAAAAMGFMLGNDLLIVVGALVGSSGAILSYIMSKAMNRKFFNVILSGFGSGSGKGAAAPAGPAGPAGPAGEAGDVHPIEAEEAAGLLEHAKEVMILPGYSMAVAQAQHTVF
;
A
#
# COMPACT_ATOMS: atom_id res chain seq x y z
N MET A 1 16.15 -2.43 14.79
CA MET A 1 15.13 -1.57 14.13
C MET A 1 14.85 -1.95 12.66
N THR A 2 15.38 -3.06 12.13
CA THR A 2 15.17 -3.48 10.72
C THR A 2 13.73 -3.94 10.41
N GLN A 3 12.96 -4.29 11.44
CA GLN A 3 11.56 -4.75 11.35
C GLN A 3 10.53 -3.60 11.45
N MET A 4 10.95 -2.34 11.47
CA MET A 4 10.02 -1.21 11.56
C MET A 4 9.00 -1.18 10.39
N PRO A 5 9.38 -1.47 9.12
CA PRO A 5 8.41 -1.42 8.01
C PRO A 5 7.26 -2.43 8.15
N GLU A 6 7.55 -3.65 8.59
CA GLU A 6 6.51 -4.68 8.79
C GLU A 6 5.62 -4.38 9.99
N LEU A 7 6.19 -3.84 11.08
CA LEU A 7 5.42 -3.39 12.24
C LEU A 7 4.45 -2.26 11.86
N VAL A 8 4.93 -1.27 11.12
CA VAL A 8 4.11 -0.16 10.64
C VAL A 8 2.98 -0.67 9.74
N ALA A 9 3.28 -1.60 8.83
CA ALA A 9 2.26 -2.23 7.98
C ALA A 9 1.16 -2.89 8.82
N ILE A 10 1.50 -3.76 9.78
CA ILE A 10 0.47 -4.44 10.57
C ILE A 10 -0.35 -3.49 11.45
N LEU A 11 0.23 -2.39 11.94
CA LEU A 11 -0.50 -1.39 12.73
C LEU A 11 -1.60 -0.69 11.91
N HIS A 12 -1.32 -0.32 10.66
CA HIS A 12 -2.36 0.24 9.78
C HIS A 12 -3.51 -0.73 9.52
N SER A 13 -3.24 -2.04 9.54
CA SER A 13 -4.30 -3.04 9.40
C SER A 13 -5.33 -2.94 10.53
N LEU A 14 -4.88 -2.68 11.76
CA LEU A 14 -5.74 -2.56 12.93
C LEU A 14 -6.64 -1.31 12.83
N VAL A 15 -6.10 -0.20 12.31
CA VAL A 15 -6.87 1.02 12.04
C VAL A 15 -7.96 0.75 11.00
N GLY A 16 -7.62 0.06 9.91
CA GLY A 16 -8.59 -0.32 8.88
C GLY A 16 -9.69 -1.24 9.41
N LEU A 17 -9.32 -2.24 10.24
CA LEU A 17 -10.28 -3.16 10.85
C LEU A 17 -11.20 -2.44 11.85
N ALA A 18 -10.66 -1.51 12.64
CA ALA A 18 -11.46 -0.67 13.52
C ALA A 18 -12.49 0.15 12.72
N ALA A 19 -12.10 0.72 11.58
CA ALA A 19 -13.02 1.44 10.71
C ALA A 19 -14.17 0.58 10.18
N VAL A 20 -13.87 -0.68 9.81
CA VAL A 20 -14.90 -1.64 9.42
C VAL A 20 -15.86 -1.91 10.58
N PHE A 21 -15.36 -2.23 11.78
CA PHE A 21 -16.21 -2.54 12.92
C PHE A 21 -17.06 -1.36 13.39
N VAL A 22 -16.47 -0.17 13.47
CA VAL A 22 -17.19 1.05 13.85
C VAL A 22 -18.26 1.38 12.80
N GLY A 23 -17.95 1.21 11.50
CA GLY A 23 -18.93 1.39 10.43
C GLY A 23 -20.10 0.42 10.52
N TYR A 24 -19.85 -0.87 10.76
CA TYR A 24 -20.93 -1.86 10.94
C TYR A 24 -21.74 -1.63 12.20
N ALA A 25 -21.10 -1.26 13.30
CA ALA A 25 -21.79 -0.92 14.54
C ALA A 25 -22.77 0.23 14.32
N ASN A 26 -22.34 1.26 13.58
CA ASN A 26 -23.18 2.40 13.27
C ASN A 26 -24.29 2.07 12.24
N ALA A 27 -24.00 1.23 11.24
CA ALA A 27 -25.01 0.75 10.28
C ALA A 27 -26.09 -0.14 10.94
N LEU A 28 -25.77 -0.78 12.05
CA LEU A 28 -26.68 -1.60 12.86
C LEU A 28 -27.36 -0.79 13.97
N ASP A 29 -26.99 0.47 14.19
CA ASP A 29 -27.66 1.30 15.17
C ASP A 29 -29.03 1.73 14.64
N HIS A 30 -30.08 1.39 15.39
CA HIS A 30 -31.47 1.73 15.07
C HIS A 30 -31.97 2.93 15.90
N GLY A 31 -31.11 3.53 16.72
CA GLY A 31 -31.47 4.55 17.72
C GLY A 31 -31.62 5.96 17.17
N THR A 32 -31.09 6.26 15.98
CA THR A 32 -31.12 7.61 15.39
C THR A 32 -32.21 7.71 14.33
N ALA A 33 -33.21 8.58 14.57
CA ALA A 33 -34.30 8.86 13.65
C ALA A 33 -33.83 9.77 12.49
N ILE A 34 -32.82 9.32 11.74
CA ILE A 34 -32.27 10.04 10.59
C ILE A 34 -33.15 9.74 9.36
N SER A 35 -33.59 10.78 8.64
CA SER A 35 -34.47 10.62 7.49
C SER A 35 -34.10 11.52 6.31
N GLY A 36 -34.57 11.16 5.12
CA GLY A 36 -34.35 11.94 3.90
C GLY A 36 -32.87 12.08 3.51
N VAL A 37 -32.44 13.31 3.24
CA VAL A 37 -31.09 13.63 2.74
C VAL A 37 -30.01 13.30 3.78
N GLU A 38 -30.27 13.57 5.06
CA GLU A 38 -29.33 13.30 6.14
C GLU A 38 -28.99 11.80 6.22
N LYS A 39 -30.01 10.94 6.07
CA LYS A 39 -29.81 9.50 6.05
C LYS A 39 -28.93 9.08 4.87
N THR A 40 -29.15 9.69 3.71
CA THR A 40 -28.38 9.40 2.50
C THR A 40 -26.91 9.75 2.68
N ILE A 41 -26.62 10.92 3.28
CA ILE A 41 -25.24 11.35 3.58
C ILE A 41 -24.58 10.36 4.55
N HIS A 42 -25.27 10.05 5.66
CA HIS A 42 -24.78 9.13 6.67
C HIS A 42 -24.50 7.72 6.13
N ASP A 43 -25.40 7.19 5.29
CA ASP A 43 -25.22 5.89 4.63
C ASP A 43 -23.98 5.93 3.70
N VAL A 44 -23.79 7.00 2.93
CA VAL A 44 -22.62 7.16 2.05
C VAL A 44 -21.32 7.25 2.84
N GLU A 45 -21.29 8.02 3.94
CA GLU A 45 -20.11 8.14 4.81
C GLU A 45 -19.73 6.79 5.42
N THR A 46 -20.73 6.05 5.93
CA THR A 46 -20.55 4.70 6.47
C THR A 46 -20.00 3.75 5.42
N TYR A 47 -20.55 3.79 4.20
CA TYR A 47 -20.12 2.95 3.08
C TYR A 47 -18.66 3.21 2.69
N ILE A 48 -18.28 4.47 2.53
CA ILE A 48 -16.92 4.87 2.14
C ILE A 48 -15.92 4.51 3.25
N GLY A 49 -16.27 4.75 4.51
CA GLY A 49 -15.43 4.41 5.66
C GLY A 49 -15.10 2.92 5.72
N ILE A 50 -16.11 2.07 5.57
CA ILE A 50 -15.94 0.60 5.55
C ILE A 50 -15.13 0.16 4.33
N LEU A 51 -15.41 0.70 3.14
CA LEU A 51 -14.69 0.36 1.91
C LEU A 51 -13.18 0.63 2.05
N ILE A 52 -12.81 1.84 2.46
CA ILE A 52 -11.40 2.23 2.64
C ILE A 52 -10.78 1.41 3.78
N GLY A 53 -11.50 1.21 4.89
CA GLY A 53 -11.05 0.42 6.03
C GLY A 53 -10.73 -1.03 5.67
N ALA A 54 -11.61 -1.70 4.91
CA ALA A 54 -11.44 -3.09 4.48
C ALA A 54 -10.26 -3.28 3.52
N ILE A 55 -10.11 -2.37 2.54
CA ILE A 55 -8.95 -2.36 1.63
C ILE A 55 -7.66 -2.15 2.44
N THR A 56 -7.68 -1.22 3.39
CA THR A 56 -6.52 -0.91 4.24
C THR A 56 -6.14 -2.10 5.10
N PHE A 57 -7.10 -2.76 5.74
CA PHE A 57 -6.89 -3.92 6.60
C PHE A 57 -6.15 -5.03 5.84
N THR A 58 -6.75 -5.52 4.76
CA THR A 58 -6.21 -6.65 4.01
C THR A 58 -4.95 -6.30 3.22
N GLY A 59 -4.88 -5.10 2.64
CA GLY A 59 -3.67 -4.63 1.96
C GLY A 59 -2.49 -4.53 2.92
N SER A 60 -2.72 -4.05 4.14
CA SER A 60 -1.71 -3.95 5.19
C SER A 60 -1.26 -5.31 5.73
N VAL A 61 -2.19 -6.25 5.91
CA VAL A 61 -1.84 -7.64 6.28
C VAL A 61 -0.98 -8.29 5.18
N ALA A 62 -1.39 -8.17 3.91
CA ALA A 62 -0.59 -8.68 2.80
C ALA A 62 0.79 -8.00 2.75
N ALA A 63 0.87 -6.70 3.03
CA ALA A 63 2.13 -5.97 3.10
C ALA A 63 3.07 -6.48 4.20
N TYR A 64 2.53 -6.67 5.39
CA TYR A 64 3.25 -7.30 6.50
C TYR A 64 3.77 -8.69 6.12
N LEU A 65 2.95 -9.54 5.48
CA LEU A 65 3.36 -10.88 5.09
C LEU A 65 4.50 -10.88 4.06
N LYS A 66 4.52 -9.93 3.11
CA LYS A 66 5.63 -9.79 2.14
C LYS A 66 6.90 -9.31 2.83
N LEU A 67 6.80 -8.28 3.66
CA LEU A 67 7.96 -7.67 4.35
C LEU A 67 8.59 -8.62 5.37
N SER A 68 7.78 -9.43 6.04
CA SER A 68 8.23 -10.48 6.96
C SER A 68 8.70 -11.77 6.27
N ALA A 69 8.81 -11.76 4.94
CA ALA A 69 9.20 -12.90 4.10
C ALA A 69 8.37 -14.18 4.30
N LYS A 70 7.14 -14.06 4.85
CA LYS A 70 6.20 -15.18 5.02
C LYS A 70 5.53 -15.58 3.71
N ILE A 71 5.43 -14.65 2.76
CA ILE A 71 5.01 -14.90 1.38
C ILE A 71 6.05 -14.36 0.40
N SER A 72 6.00 -14.81 -0.84
CA SER A 72 6.96 -14.40 -1.88
C SER A 72 6.95 -12.88 -2.09
N GLY A 73 8.15 -12.28 -2.11
CA GLY A 73 8.34 -10.87 -2.41
C GLY A 73 8.14 -10.52 -3.90
N LYS A 74 8.04 -11.52 -4.79
CA LYS A 74 7.80 -11.30 -6.22
C LYS A 74 6.38 -10.72 -6.43
N PRO A 75 6.20 -9.81 -7.41
CA PRO A 75 4.86 -9.33 -7.75
C PRO A 75 4.06 -10.45 -8.40
N LEU A 76 2.84 -10.71 -7.91
CA LEU A 76 1.94 -11.67 -8.55
C LEU A 76 1.30 -10.99 -9.78
N GLN A 77 1.53 -11.54 -10.96
CA GLN A 77 0.98 -11.05 -12.23
C GLN A 77 -0.11 -12.01 -12.70
N LEU A 78 -1.38 -11.61 -12.53
CA LEU A 78 -2.53 -12.35 -13.07
C LEU A 78 -2.84 -11.84 -14.49
N PRO A 79 -3.24 -12.72 -15.43
CA PRO A 79 -3.69 -12.28 -16.74
C PRO A 79 -4.93 -11.39 -16.57
N GLY A 80 -4.88 -10.15 -17.08
CA GLY A 80 -5.99 -9.20 -16.96
C GLY A 80 -6.11 -8.52 -15.58
N LEU A 81 -5.04 -8.47 -14.79
CA LEU A 81 -5.01 -7.84 -13.45
C LEU A 81 -5.72 -6.47 -13.36
N HIS A 82 -5.51 -5.60 -14.36
CA HIS A 82 -6.14 -4.28 -14.39
C HIS A 82 -7.64 -4.36 -14.62
N LEU A 83 -8.09 -5.29 -15.46
CA LEU A 83 -9.51 -5.51 -15.71
C LEU A 83 -10.21 -6.10 -14.48
N PHE A 84 -9.52 -7.00 -13.77
CA PHE A 84 -10.01 -7.54 -12.49
C PHE A 84 -10.19 -6.42 -11.45
N ASN A 85 -9.17 -5.59 -11.23
CA ASN A 85 -9.26 -4.46 -10.30
C ASN A 85 -10.33 -3.43 -10.71
N ALA A 86 -10.42 -3.11 -12.00
CA ALA A 86 -11.46 -2.22 -12.51
C ALA A 86 -12.86 -2.82 -12.28
N GLY A 87 -13.03 -4.13 -12.49
CA GLY A 87 -14.26 -4.85 -12.19
C GLY A 87 -14.65 -4.78 -10.72
N LEU A 88 -13.72 -5.01 -9.80
CA LEU A 88 -13.97 -4.86 -8.36
C LEU A 88 -14.37 -3.42 -8.00
N GLY A 89 -13.72 -2.41 -8.59
CA GLY A 89 -14.07 -1.01 -8.39
C GLY A 89 -15.49 -0.68 -8.89
N VAL A 90 -15.86 -1.14 -10.08
CA VAL A 90 -17.22 -0.96 -10.62
C VAL A 90 -18.27 -1.64 -9.75
N LEU A 91 -18.02 -2.88 -9.31
CA LEU A 91 -18.91 -3.59 -8.40
C LEU A 91 -19.05 -2.86 -7.06
N ALA A 92 -17.96 -2.31 -6.52
CA ALA A 92 -18.01 -1.50 -5.32
C ALA A 92 -18.81 -0.20 -5.52
N VAL A 93 -18.86 0.40 -6.71
CA VAL A 93 -19.76 1.55 -6.95
C VAL A 93 -21.22 1.08 -7.02
N ILE A 94 -21.49 0.00 -7.74
CA ILE A 94 -22.85 -0.55 -7.90
C ILE A 94 -23.44 -0.92 -6.54
N PHE A 95 -22.71 -1.63 -5.70
CA PHE A 95 -23.17 -2.01 -4.37
C PHE A 95 -23.39 -0.80 -3.45
N GLY A 96 -22.68 0.31 -3.66
CA GLY A 96 -22.91 1.55 -2.92
C GLY A 96 -24.23 2.19 -3.27
N ILE A 97 -24.55 2.23 -4.58
CA ILE A 97 -25.85 2.72 -5.05
C ILE A 97 -26.98 1.85 -4.49
N LEU A 98 -26.83 0.52 -4.57
CA LEU A 98 -27.83 -0.42 -4.05
C LEU A 98 -27.97 -0.38 -2.53
N PHE A 99 -26.87 -0.14 -1.80
CA PHE A 99 -26.89 0.05 -0.35
C PHE A 99 -27.75 1.26 0.05
N VAL A 100 -27.48 2.42 -0.56
CA VAL A 100 -28.19 3.68 -0.29
C VAL A 100 -29.67 3.58 -0.69
N GLN A 101 -29.98 2.96 -1.84
CA GLN A 101 -31.35 2.75 -2.29
C GLN A 101 -32.11 1.72 -1.45
N GLY A 102 -31.40 0.71 -0.92
CA GLY A 102 -31.94 -0.38 -0.11
C GLY A 102 -32.14 -0.02 1.37
N SER A 103 -31.95 1.23 1.78
CA SER A 103 -31.90 1.62 3.19
C SER A 103 -33.20 1.42 3.98
N ALA A 104 -34.30 1.07 3.30
CA ALA A 104 -35.58 0.62 3.88
C ALA A 104 -35.60 -0.89 4.27
N GLY A 105 -34.45 -1.50 4.61
CA GLY A 105 -34.34 -2.86 5.16
C GLY A 105 -33.58 -3.89 4.31
N GLY A 106 -33.19 -3.55 3.08
CA GLY A 106 -32.43 -4.44 2.17
C GLY A 106 -30.95 -4.07 1.98
N GLY A 107 -30.51 -2.93 2.51
CA GLY A 107 -29.18 -2.37 2.26
C GLY A 107 -28.03 -3.21 2.81
N MET A 108 -28.19 -3.78 4.02
CA MET A 108 -27.10 -4.45 4.75
C MET A 108 -26.42 -5.57 3.94
N GLY A 109 -27.18 -6.32 3.14
CA GLY A 109 -26.62 -7.35 2.26
C GLY A 109 -25.60 -6.79 1.26
N TRP A 110 -25.89 -5.62 0.67
CA TRP A 110 -24.99 -4.95 -0.26
C TRP A 110 -23.73 -4.41 0.43
N LEU A 111 -23.86 -3.96 1.68
CA LEU A 111 -22.72 -3.52 2.49
C LEU A 111 -21.75 -4.68 2.78
N VAL A 112 -22.31 -5.84 3.14
CA VAL A 112 -21.54 -7.08 3.34
C VAL A 112 -20.85 -7.53 2.07
N LEU A 113 -21.57 -7.55 0.94
CA LEU A 113 -20.99 -7.92 -0.35
C LEU A 113 -19.88 -6.96 -0.78
N MET A 114 -20.07 -5.63 -0.59
CA MET A 114 -18.99 -4.67 -0.82
C MET A 114 -17.79 -4.97 0.07
N THR A 115 -18.01 -5.22 1.36
CA THR A 115 -16.91 -5.46 2.31
C THR A 115 -16.08 -6.66 1.88
N LEU A 116 -16.73 -7.75 1.46
CA LEU A 116 -16.03 -8.94 0.94
C LEU A 116 -15.20 -8.61 -0.30
N ILE A 117 -15.75 -7.85 -1.25
CA ILE A 117 -15.02 -7.39 -2.44
C ILE A 117 -13.83 -6.49 -2.05
N ALA A 118 -14.02 -5.58 -1.10
CA ALA A 118 -13.00 -4.67 -0.61
C ALA A 118 -11.83 -5.42 0.06
N LEU A 119 -12.13 -6.47 0.83
CA LEU A 119 -11.13 -7.37 1.41
C LEU A 119 -10.31 -8.08 0.33
N VAL A 120 -10.99 -8.61 -0.71
CA VAL A 120 -10.30 -9.24 -1.85
C VAL A 120 -9.45 -8.23 -2.60
N PHE A 121 -9.98 -7.02 -2.81
CA PHE A 121 -9.28 -5.96 -3.51
C PHE A 121 -8.01 -5.54 -2.76
N GLY A 122 -8.07 -5.35 -1.45
CA GLY A 122 -6.90 -4.98 -0.65
C GLY A 122 -5.79 -6.03 -0.72
N VAL A 123 -6.13 -7.33 -0.57
CA VAL A 123 -5.14 -8.42 -0.75
C VAL A 123 -4.55 -8.38 -2.16
N HIS A 124 -5.39 -8.38 -3.18
CA HIS A 124 -4.95 -8.48 -4.56
C HIS A 124 -4.05 -7.30 -4.96
N MET A 125 -4.42 -6.08 -4.57
CA MET A 125 -3.62 -4.87 -4.81
C MET A 125 -2.23 -4.98 -4.16
N ALA A 126 -2.15 -5.38 -2.89
CA ALA A 126 -0.87 -5.46 -2.19
C ALA A 126 0.03 -6.59 -2.71
N VAL A 127 -0.53 -7.74 -3.08
CA VAL A 127 0.25 -8.88 -3.58
C VAL A 127 0.80 -8.63 -5.00
N ALA A 128 0.11 -7.80 -5.80
CA ALA A 128 0.56 -7.36 -7.12
C ALA A 128 1.80 -6.44 -7.09
N ILE A 129 2.07 -5.78 -5.96
CA ILE A 129 3.21 -4.85 -5.80
C ILE A 129 4.48 -5.63 -5.42
N GLY A 130 5.62 -5.33 -6.04
CA GLY A 130 6.90 -5.99 -5.72
C GLY A 130 7.45 -5.57 -4.35
N CYS A 131 8.21 -6.44 -3.67
CA CYS A 131 8.75 -6.14 -2.34
C CYS A 131 9.68 -4.91 -2.30
N ALA A 132 10.37 -4.59 -3.41
CA ALA A 132 11.20 -3.39 -3.51
C ALA A 132 10.37 -2.09 -3.46
N ASP A 133 9.13 -2.13 -3.93
CA ASP A 133 8.20 -0.99 -3.94
C ASP A 133 7.29 -0.94 -2.72
N MET A 134 7.40 -1.95 -1.84
CA MET A 134 6.53 -2.08 -0.68
C MET A 134 6.56 -0.90 0.28
N PRO A 135 7.69 -0.20 0.50
CA PRO A 135 7.69 1.01 1.32
C PRO A 135 6.69 2.07 0.83
N VAL A 136 6.53 2.24 -0.49
CA VAL A 136 5.54 3.16 -1.06
C VAL A 136 4.13 2.65 -0.81
N ALA A 137 3.88 1.35 -0.98
CA ALA A 137 2.58 0.74 -0.72
C ALA A 137 2.16 0.90 0.75
N VAL A 138 3.08 0.71 1.70
CA VAL A 138 2.81 0.90 3.13
C VAL A 138 2.48 2.37 3.45
N SER A 139 3.18 3.32 2.82
CA SER A 139 2.87 4.75 2.96
C SER A 139 1.50 5.13 2.38
N MET A 140 1.08 4.48 1.29
CA MET A 140 -0.27 4.66 0.77
C MET A 140 -1.35 4.08 1.69
N LEU A 141 -1.11 2.90 2.24
CA LEU A 141 -2.02 2.28 3.20
C LEU A 141 -2.14 3.11 4.49
N ASN A 142 -1.06 3.80 4.89
CA ASN A 142 -1.12 4.84 5.93
C ASN A 142 -2.09 5.97 5.54
N SER A 143 -1.98 6.50 4.30
CA SER A 143 -2.92 7.50 3.80
C SER A 143 -4.36 7.02 3.86
N TYR A 144 -4.63 5.78 3.39
CA TYR A 144 -5.97 5.20 3.43
C TYR A 144 -6.50 5.03 4.86
N SER A 145 -5.65 4.65 5.81
CA SER A 145 -6.03 4.59 7.23
C SER A 145 -6.47 5.94 7.78
N GLY A 146 -5.81 7.04 7.36
CA GLY A 146 -6.20 8.41 7.71
C GLY A 146 -7.55 8.81 7.09
N TRP A 147 -7.77 8.51 5.81
CA TRP A 147 -9.05 8.78 5.15
C TRP A 147 -10.20 7.95 5.74
N ALA A 148 -9.95 6.70 6.13
CA ALA A 148 -10.92 5.88 6.84
C ALA A 148 -11.26 6.47 8.21
N ALA A 149 -10.27 6.98 8.95
CA ALA A 149 -10.49 7.67 10.22
C ALA A 149 -11.28 8.98 10.05
N ALA A 150 -11.03 9.74 8.99
CA ALA A 150 -11.80 10.94 8.68
C ALA A 150 -13.26 10.60 8.33
N ALA A 151 -13.49 9.55 7.54
CA ALA A 151 -14.83 9.05 7.22
C ALA A 151 -15.58 8.58 8.47
N MET A 152 -14.92 7.87 9.39
CA MET A 152 -15.49 7.57 10.71
C MET A 152 -15.83 8.83 11.50
N GLY A 153 -14.99 9.85 11.41
CA GLY A 153 -15.24 11.14 12.05
C GLY A 153 -16.53 11.81 11.55
N PHE A 154 -16.76 11.84 10.24
CA PHE A 154 -18.02 12.35 9.68
C PHE A 154 -19.22 11.52 10.15
N MET A 155 -19.11 10.20 10.00
CA MET A 155 -20.14 9.24 10.38
C MET A 155 -20.55 9.34 11.86
N LEU A 156 -19.60 9.66 12.76
CA LEU A 156 -19.84 9.81 14.20
C LEU A 156 -20.04 11.26 14.64
N GLY A 157 -19.99 12.24 13.73
CA GLY A 157 -20.01 13.66 14.06
C GLY A 157 -18.85 14.10 14.98
N ASN A 158 -17.66 13.52 14.83
CA ASN A 158 -16.50 13.77 15.67
C ASN A 158 -15.40 14.57 14.94
N ASP A 159 -15.34 15.87 15.21
CA ASP A 159 -14.39 16.81 14.61
C ASP A 159 -12.91 16.40 14.80
N LEU A 160 -12.56 15.82 15.95
CA LEU A 160 -11.19 15.39 16.21
C LEU A 160 -10.77 14.28 15.25
N LEU A 161 -11.65 13.29 15.02
CA LEU A 161 -11.38 12.21 14.08
C LEU A 161 -11.31 12.72 12.64
N ILE A 162 -12.15 13.69 12.27
CA ILE A 162 -12.10 14.33 10.95
C ILE A 162 -10.75 15.01 10.74
N VAL A 163 -10.33 15.87 11.68
CA VAL A 163 -9.10 16.65 11.57
C VAL A 163 -7.85 15.76 11.60
N VAL A 164 -7.77 14.84 12.57
CA VAL A 164 -6.63 13.94 12.69
C VAL A 164 -6.56 12.98 11.49
N GLY A 165 -7.69 12.43 11.07
CA GLY A 165 -7.76 11.55 9.89
C GLY A 165 -7.30 12.24 8.62
N ALA A 166 -7.77 13.48 8.36
CA ALA A 166 -7.35 14.27 7.20
C ALA A 166 -5.85 14.62 7.25
N LEU A 167 -5.31 14.93 8.42
CA LEU A 167 -3.88 15.21 8.60
C LEU A 167 -3.01 13.97 8.31
N VAL A 168 -3.38 12.81 8.84
CA VAL A 168 -2.67 11.55 8.57
C VAL A 168 -2.82 11.15 7.10
N GLY A 169 -4.04 11.26 6.55
CA GLY A 169 -4.36 10.92 5.17
C GLY A 169 -3.55 11.73 4.16
N SER A 170 -3.52 13.05 4.31
CA SER A 170 -2.75 13.95 3.47
C SER A 170 -1.23 13.75 3.62
N SER A 171 -0.73 13.59 4.84
CA SER A 171 0.69 13.31 5.12
C SER A 171 1.15 12.03 4.43
N GLY A 172 0.39 10.93 4.54
CA GLY A 172 0.70 9.67 3.87
C GLY A 172 0.71 9.79 2.33
N ALA A 173 -0.20 10.57 1.75
CA ALA A 173 -0.25 10.80 0.30
C ALA A 173 0.99 11.57 -0.18
N ILE A 174 1.39 12.63 0.53
CA ILE A 174 2.59 13.43 0.24
C ILE A 174 3.85 12.56 0.36
N LEU A 175 3.96 11.78 1.44
CA LEU A 175 5.08 10.87 1.66
C LEU A 175 5.19 9.84 0.53
N SER A 176 4.07 9.23 0.14
CA SER A 176 4.02 8.26 -0.97
C SER A 176 4.50 8.87 -2.29
N TYR A 177 4.12 10.12 -2.57
CA TYR A 177 4.56 10.85 -3.76
C TYR A 177 6.08 11.11 -3.74
N ILE A 178 6.61 11.63 -2.63
CA ILE A 178 8.03 11.93 -2.48
C ILE A 178 8.86 10.65 -2.59
N MET A 179 8.44 9.56 -1.96
CA MET A 179 9.11 8.26 -2.05
C MET A 179 9.13 7.72 -3.48
N SER A 180 7.99 7.78 -4.19
CA SER A 180 7.90 7.35 -5.59
C SER A 180 8.86 8.15 -6.49
N LYS A 181 8.89 9.48 -6.30
CA LYS A 181 9.79 10.39 -7.03
C LYS A 181 11.26 10.08 -6.73
N ALA A 182 11.62 9.84 -5.47
CA ALA A 182 12.98 9.49 -5.07
C ALA A 182 13.44 8.15 -5.68
N MET A 183 12.52 7.22 -5.90
CA MET A 183 12.80 5.94 -6.58
C MET A 183 12.79 6.04 -8.12
N ASN A 184 12.67 7.24 -8.68
CA ASN A 184 12.53 7.50 -10.12
C ASN A 184 11.41 6.67 -10.79
N ARG A 185 10.32 6.41 -10.05
CA ARG A 185 9.15 5.69 -10.55
C ARG A 185 7.91 6.57 -10.41
N LYS A 186 7.09 6.64 -11.47
CA LYS A 186 5.80 7.34 -11.39
C LYS A 186 4.90 6.62 -10.39
N PHE A 187 4.25 7.36 -9.50
CA PHE A 187 3.33 6.85 -8.48
C PHE A 187 2.29 5.87 -9.06
N PHE A 188 1.67 6.22 -10.20
CA PHE A 188 0.73 5.35 -10.90
C PHE A 188 1.34 4.01 -11.34
N ASN A 189 2.62 3.98 -11.71
CA ASN A 189 3.30 2.74 -12.13
C ASN A 189 3.65 1.83 -10.94
N VAL A 190 3.67 2.39 -9.72
CA VAL A 190 3.85 1.62 -8.49
C VAL A 190 2.52 0.97 -8.07
N ILE A 191 1.42 1.71 -8.15
CA ILE A 191 0.08 1.22 -7.81
C ILE A 191 -0.45 0.22 -8.85
N LEU A 192 -0.32 0.57 -10.12
CA LEU A 192 -0.77 -0.24 -11.25
C LEU A 192 0.34 -1.18 -11.74
N SER A 193 1.12 -1.74 -10.80
CA SER A 193 2.18 -2.73 -11.06
C SER A 193 1.78 -3.66 -12.22
N GLY A 194 2.37 -3.42 -13.40
CA GLY A 194 1.92 -3.98 -14.68
C GLY A 194 2.01 -3.02 -15.87
N PHE A 195 1.77 -1.71 -15.67
CA PHE A 195 1.80 -0.69 -16.73
C PHE A 195 3.20 -0.27 -17.24
N GLY A 196 4.23 -1.07 -16.96
CA GLY A 196 5.63 -0.74 -17.28
C GLY A 196 6.44 -1.83 -17.98
N SER A 197 5.89 -3.02 -18.23
CA SER A 197 6.57 -4.06 -19.03
C SER A 197 5.92 -4.30 -20.41
N GLY A 198 4.76 -3.71 -20.67
CA GLY A 198 4.08 -3.78 -21.97
C GLY A 198 4.47 -2.64 -22.89
N SER A 199 5.65 -2.70 -23.52
CA SER A 199 6.00 -2.13 -24.84
C SER A 199 7.50 -1.86 -25.07
N GLY A 200 8.40 -2.56 -24.36
CA GLY A 200 9.77 -2.72 -24.82
C GLY A 200 9.91 -3.99 -25.66
N LYS A 201 9.73 -3.93 -26.99
CA LYS A 201 10.27 -4.94 -27.91
C LYS A 201 11.80 -4.87 -27.87
N GLY A 202 12.41 -5.44 -26.82
CA GLY A 202 13.79 -5.88 -26.81
C GLY A 202 13.77 -7.39 -26.98
N ALA A 203 14.29 -7.88 -28.10
CA ALA A 203 14.39 -9.30 -28.37
C ALA A 203 15.00 -10.04 -27.17
N ALA A 204 14.43 -11.20 -26.84
CA ALA A 204 15.01 -12.13 -25.90
C ALA A 204 16.43 -12.49 -26.38
N ALA A 205 17.46 -11.98 -25.69
CA ALA A 205 18.80 -12.52 -25.78
C ALA A 205 18.82 -13.87 -25.01
N PRO A 206 19.55 -14.88 -25.50
CA PRO A 206 19.57 -16.20 -24.88
C PRO A 206 20.13 -16.13 -23.45
N ALA A 207 19.58 -16.99 -22.59
CA ALA A 207 19.93 -17.10 -21.18
C ALA A 207 21.44 -17.39 -20.99
N GLY A 208 22.19 -16.35 -20.60
CA GLY A 208 23.48 -16.47 -19.92
C GLY A 208 23.29 -16.44 -18.39
N PRO A 209 24.28 -16.88 -17.60
CA PRO A 209 24.14 -17.09 -16.16
C PRO A 209 23.82 -15.79 -15.43
N ALA A 210 22.95 -15.92 -14.42
CA ALA A 210 22.29 -14.84 -13.70
C ALA A 210 23.25 -13.77 -13.15
N GLY A 211 23.15 -12.56 -13.71
CA GLY A 211 23.61 -11.31 -13.11
C GLY A 211 22.42 -10.39 -12.80
N PRO A 212 22.50 -9.51 -11.77
CA PRO A 212 21.37 -8.68 -11.36
C PRO A 212 21.10 -7.59 -12.41
N ALA A 213 19.84 -7.46 -12.79
CA ALA A 213 19.37 -6.52 -13.80
C ALA A 213 19.53 -5.05 -13.34
N GLY A 214 20.53 -4.36 -13.90
CA GLY A 214 20.62 -2.89 -13.95
C GLY A 214 20.03 -2.33 -15.25
N PRO A 215 19.83 -1.00 -15.37
CA PRO A 215 19.39 -0.37 -16.61
C PRO A 215 20.39 -0.67 -17.73
N ALA A 216 19.92 -0.71 -18.99
CA ALA A 216 20.68 -1.05 -20.19
C ALA A 216 21.82 -0.06 -20.52
N GLY A 217 22.81 0.05 -19.64
CA GLY A 217 24.18 0.41 -19.96
C GLY A 217 24.99 -0.88 -20.03
N GLU A 218 26.03 -0.89 -20.85
CA GLU A 218 27.00 -2.00 -20.92
C GLU A 218 27.35 -2.45 -19.50
N ALA A 219 27.09 -3.72 -19.20
CA ALA A 219 27.60 -4.33 -17.98
C ALA A 219 29.13 -4.33 -18.12
N GLY A 220 29.76 -3.28 -17.60
CA GLY A 220 31.21 -3.18 -17.56
C GLY A 220 31.79 -4.39 -16.83
N ASP A 221 33.04 -4.73 -17.16
CA ASP A 221 33.74 -5.83 -16.52
C ASP A 221 33.79 -5.60 -15.00
N VAL A 222 33.37 -6.61 -14.23
CA VAL A 222 33.42 -6.58 -12.77
C VAL A 222 34.86 -6.78 -12.35
N HIS A 223 35.46 -5.75 -11.73
CA HIS A 223 36.80 -5.84 -11.15
C HIS A 223 36.71 -6.18 -9.65
N PRO A 224 37.01 -7.42 -9.23
CA PRO A 224 37.04 -7.77 -7.82
C PRO A 224 38.24 -7.11 -7.13
N ILE A 225 38.07 -6.73 -5.86
CA ILE A 225 39.10 -6.17 -4.99
C ILE A 225 39.01 -6.86 -3.63
N GLU A 226 40.15 -7.16 -3.03
CA GLU A 226 40.21 -7.76 -1.69
C GLU A 226 40.15 -6.67 -0.59
N ALA A 227 39.70 -7.05 0.61
CA ALA A 227 39.46 -6.10 1.71
C ALA A 227 40.70 -5.28 2.10
N GLU A 228 41.88 -5.90 2.06
CA GLU A 228 43.15 -5.26 2.44
C GLU A 228 43.65 -4.27 1.37
N GLU A 229 43.39 -4.56 0.10
CA GLU A 229 43.67 -3.64 -1.00
C GLU A 229 42.73 -2.42 -0.95
N ALA A 230 41.45 -2.64 -0.64
CA ALA A 230 40.49 -1.56 -0.42
C ALA A 230 40.88 -0.68 0.78
N ALA A 231 41.41 -1.26 1.86
CA ALA A 231 41.93 -0.51 3.00
C ALA A 231 43.10 0.40 2.61
N GLY A 232 44.06 -0.11 1.82
CA GLY A 232 45.18 0.69 1.31
C GLY A 232 44.72 1.86 0.42
N LEU A 233 43.72 1.65 -0.42
CA LEU A 233 43.13 2.74 -1.22
C LEU A 233 42.50 3.83 -0.35
N LEU A 234 41.83 3.44 0.74
CA LEU A 234 41.21 4.37 1.68
C LEU A 234 42.25 5.15 2.51
N GLU A 235 43.37 4.54 2.91
CA GLU A 235 44.46 5.23 3.63
C GLU A 235 45.09 6.37 2.80
N HIS A 236 45.15 6.21 1.49
CA HIS A 236 45.70 7.22 0.57
C HIS A 236 44.65 8.22 0.05
N ALA A 237 43.36 8.01 0.36
CA ALA A 237 42.29 8.88 -0.07
C ALA A 237 42.31 10.21 0.71
N LYS A 238 42.12 11.33 0.02
CA LYS A 238 42.03 12.66 0.64
C LYS A 238 40.62 13.00 1.14
N GLU A 239 39.61 12.41 0.50
CA GLU A 239 38.21 12.63 0.79
C GLU A 239 37.45 11.33 0.51
N VAL A 240 36.57 10.95 1.43
CA VAL A 240 35.81 9.69 1.36
C VAL A 240 34.34 9.99 1.60
N MET A 241 33.49 9.52 0.68
CA MET A 241 32.04 9.56 0.83
C MET A 241 31.50 8.13 1.01
N ILE A 242 30.85 7.88 2.14
CA ILE A 242 30.22 6.59 2.44
C ILE A 242 28.76 6.64 1.98
N LEU A 243 28.37 5.69 1.12
CA LEU A 243 27.01 5.54 0.60
C LEU A 243 26.36 4.30 1.24
N PRO A 244 25.73 4.43 2.42
CA PRO A 244 25.12 3.28 3.09
C PRO A 244 23.89 2.79 2.31
N GLY A 245 23.75 1.48 2.22
CA GLY A 245 22.59 0.81 1.63
C GLY A 245 21.84 -0.06 2.64
N TYR A 246 20.70 -0.61 2.22
CA TYR A 246 19.90 -1.52 3.06
C TYR A 246 20.70 -2.76 3.52
N SER A 247 21.61 -3.27 2.69
CA SER A 247 22.47 -4.41 3.02
C SER A 247 23.36 -4.18 4.24
N MET A 248 23.86 -2.95 4.44
CA MET A 248 24.64 -2.59 5.63
C MET A 248 23.81 -2.75 6.90
N ALA A 249 22.55 -2.30 6.87
CA ALA A 249 21.62 -2.44 7.99
C ALA A 249 21.23 -3.91 8.24
N VAL A 250 21.03 -4.71 7.19
CA VAL A 250 20.73 -6.15 7.33
C VAL A 250 21.91 -6.90 7.95
N ALA A 251 23.14 -6.59 7.54
CA ALA A 251 24.36 -7.17 8.09
C ALA A 251 24.73 -6.64 9.49
N GLN A 252 23.98 -5.65 10.02
CA GLN A 252 24.29 -4.95 11.27
C GLN A 252 25.67 -4.28 11.27
N ALA A 253 26.21 -3.93 10.09
CA ALA A 253 27.56 -3.39 9.94
C ALA A 253 27.67 -1.91 10.35
N GLN A 254 26.54 -1.23 10.59
CA GLN A 254 26.53 0.19 10.98
C GLN A 254 27.33 0.49 12.25
N HIS A 255 27.47 -0.47 13.17
CA HIS A 255 28.22 -0.31 14.42
C HIS A 255 29.74 -0.40 14.25
N THR A 256 30.19 -0.90 13.09
CA THR A 256 31.61 -1.05 12.77
C THR A 256 32.05 0.06 11.83
N VAL A 257 31.14 0.59 11.01
CA VAL A 257 31.41 1.69 10.07
C VAL A 257 31.33 3.07 10.75
N PHE A 258 30.46 3.23 11.75
CA PHE A 258 30.24 4.48 12.51
C PHE A 258 30.38 4.23 14.02
#